data_AF-A0A9C8I796-F1
#
_entry.id   AF-A0A9C8I796-F1
#
_cell.length_a   1.000
_cell.length_b   1.000
_cell.length_c   1.000
_cell.angle_alpha   90.00
_cell.angle_beta   90.00
_cell.angle_gamma   90.00
#
_symmetry.space_group_name_H-M   'P 1'
#
loop_
_entity.id
_entity.type
_entity.pdbx_description
1 polymer ?
#
loop_
_entity_poly.entity_id
_entity_poly.type
_entity_poly.pdbx_seq_one_letter_code
_entity_poly.pdbx_strand_id
1 'polypeptide(L)'
;MKTRLLSRADIQGFLTMKIAMEAVEKAFADLANGQAIMPQRTPIPVPEHKGIALFMPAHIKSMGALGAKVVTVYKENMMKHKVPVTLGTIILLDEATGFPVCIMDGGFLTAMRTGAVTGVSCKY
;
A
#
# COMPACT_ATOMS: atom_id res chain seq x y z
N MET A 1 15.25 7.12 -18.26
CA MET A 1 14.15 7.25 -17.27
C MET A 1 14.76 7.16 -15.87
N LYS A 2 14.17 7.79 -14.84
CA LYS A 2 14.70 7.77 -13.47
C LYS A 2 13.59 7.47 -12.47
N THR A 3 13.73 6.40 -11.70
CA THR A 3 12.83 6.03 -10.60
C THR A 3 12.83 7.11 -9.52
N ARG A 4 11.64 7.48 -9.05
CA ARG A 4 11.47 8.41 -7.93
C ARG A 4 11.49 7.66 -6.60
N LEU A 5 12.04 8.29 -5.58
CA LEU A 5 11.98 7.82 -4.19
C LEU A 5 11.16 8.84 -3.41
N LEU A 6 10.07 8.41 -2.80
CA LEU A 6 9.24 9.27 -1.94
C LEU A 6 9.31 8.78 -0.51
N SER A 7 9.86 9.63 0.35
CA SER A 7 9.86 9.43 1.78
C SER A 7 8.46 9.61 2.36
N ARG A 8 8.30 9.27 3.64
CA ARG A 8 7.10 9.58 4.42
C ARG A 8 6.77 11.09 4.37
N ALA A 9 7.78 11.94 4.52
CA ALA A 9 7.58 13.39 4.55
C ALA A 9 7.07 13.92 3.21
N ASP A 10 7.60 13.38 2.10
CA ASP A 10 7.11 13.73 0.75
C ASP A 10 5.63 13.38 0.62
N ILE A 11 5.23 12.16 1.01
CA ILE A 11 3.83 11.70 0.89
C ILE A 11 2.90 12.52 1.80
N GLN A 12 3.33 12.85 3.02
CA GLN A 12 2.55 13.67 3.96
C GLN A 12 2.26 15.08 3.41
N GLY A 13 3.10 15.60 2.52
CA GLY A 13 2.88 16.89 1.86
C GLY A 13 1.72 16.89 0.85
N PHE A 14 1.31 15.72 0.34
CA PHE A 14 0.33 15.62 -0.74
C PHE A 14 -0.94 14.83 -0.38
N LEU A 15 -0.82 13.85 0.52
CA LEU A 15 -1.91 12.92 0.81
C LEU A 15 -2.76 13.38 2.00
N THR A 16 -4.01 13.74 1.72
CA THR A 16 -5.03 14.02 2.75
C THR A 16 -5.97 12.84 2.93
N MET A 17 -6.70 12.78 4.06
CA MET A 17 -7.69 11.71 4.28
C MET A 17 -8.82 11.76 3.26
N LYS A 18 -9.24 12.96 2.83
CA LYS A 18 -10.24 13.15 1.77
C LYS A 18 -9.79 12.48 0.46
N ILE A 19 -8.57 12.78 0.00
CA ILE A 19 -7.98 12.17 -1.20
C ILE A 19 -7.91 10.65 -1.05
N ALA A 20 -7.49 10.16 0.12
CA ALA A 20 -7.40 8.72 0.39
C ALA A 20 -8.77 8.03 0.32
N MET A 21 -9.82 8.64 0.88
CA MET A 21 -11.19 8.10 0.81
C MET A 21 -11.72 8.06 -0.61
N GLU A 22 -11.58 9.15 -1.37
CA GLU A 22 -12.01 9.21 -2.78
C GLU A 22 -11.30 8.15 -3.63
N ALA A 23 -9.99 7.97 -3.44
CA ALA A 23 -9.21 6.95 -4.15
C ALA A 23 -9.64 5.52 -3.77
N VAL A 24 -9.86 5.25 -2.48
CA VAL A 24 -10.30 3.93 -1.98
C VAL A 24 -11.71 3.59 -2.49
N GLU A 25 -12.63 4.56 -2.44
CA GLU A 25 -14.01 4.41 -2.92
C GLU A 25 -14.02 4.03 -4.42
N LYS A 26 -13.24 4.75 -5.24
CA LYS A 26 -13.07 4.43 -6.66
C LYS A 26 -12.45 3.04 -6.86
N ALA A 27 -11.39 2.70 -6.14
CA ALA A 27 -10.72 1.40 -6.26
C ALA A 27 -11.65 0.22 -5.93
N PHE A 28 -12.53 0.35 -4.92
CA PHE A 28 -13.54 -0.67 -4.64
C PHE A 28 -14.61 -0.75 -5.72
N ALA A 29 -15.06 0.38 -6.27
CA ALA A 29 -15.98 0.38 -7.40
C ALA A 29 -15.36 -0.32 -8.63
N ASP A 30 -14.09 -0.05 -8.94
CA ASP A 30 -13.37 -0.71 -10.03
C ASP A 30 -13.23 -2.22 -9.79
N LEU A 31 -12.93 -2.63 -8.55
CA LEU A 31 -12.87 -4.04 -8.18
C LEU A 31 -14.24 -4.72 -8.38
N ALA A 32 -15.33 -4.11 -7.92
CA ALA A 32 -16.68 -4.63 -8.08
C ALA A 32 -17.10 -4.74 -9.56
N ASN A 33 -16.61 -3.84 -10.41
CA ASN A 33 -16.88 -3.82 -11.85
C ASN A 33 -15.89 -4.67 -12.69
N GLY A 34 -15.04 -5.48 -12.05
CA GLY A 34 -14.07 -6.33 -12.74
C GLY A 34 -12.95 -5.57 -13.47
N GLN A 35 -12.69 -4.30 -13.09
CA GLN A 35 -11.65 -3.45 -13.66
C GLN A 35 -10.34 -3.47 -12.85
N ALA A 36 -10.24 -4.33 -11.84
CA ALA A 36 -9.05 -4.53 -11.04
C ALA A 36 -8.63 -6.01 -11.01
N ILE A 37 -7.32 -6.24 -11.14
CA ILE A 37 -6.68 -7.53 -10.89
C ILE A 37 -5.99 -7.44 -9.54
N MET A 38 -6.52 -8.15 -8.54
CA MET A 38 -5.99 -8.17 -7.19
C MET A 38 -5.88 -9.62 -6.71
N PRO A 39 -4.76 -10.32 -7.01
CA PRO A 39 -4.58 -11.70 -6.55
C PRO A 39 -4.47 -11.75 -5.03
N GLN A 40 -4.62 -12.95 -4.48
CA GLN A 40 -4.40 -13.18 -3.05
C GLN A 40 -2.97 -12.80 -2.67
N ARG A 41 -2.84 -12.09 -1.54
CA ARG A 41 -1.53 -11.70 -0.99
C ARG A 41 -0.69 -12.94 -0.66
N THR A 42 0.62 -12.86 -0.87
CA THR A 42 1.55 -13.93 -0.52
C THR A 42 2.16 -13.69 0.86
N PRO A 43 1.91 -14.55 1.86
CA PRO A 43 2.56 -14.47 3.16
C PRO A 43 3.90 -15.22 3.18
N ILE A 44 4.90 -14.65 3.86
CA ILE A 44 6.15 -15.31 4.23
C ILE A 44 6.31 -15.18 5.75
N PRO A 45 6.02 -16.23 6.53
CA PRO A 45 6.19 -16.19 7.98
C PRO A 45 7.68 -16.21 8.35
N VAL A 46 8.02 -15.56 9.47
CA VAL A 46 9.36 -15.59 10.09
C VAL A 46 9.16 -15.95 11.58
N PRO A 47 8.93 -17.25 11.88
CA PRO A 47 8.50 -17.69 13.22
C PRO A 47 9.47 -17.33 14.33
N GLU A 48 10.78 -17.37 14.07
CA GLU A 48 11.87 -17.10 15.02
C GLU A 48 11.78 -15.68 15.59
N HIS A 49 11.22 -14.76 14.80
CA HIS A 49 11.04 -13.36 15.16
C HIS A 49 9.58 -12.97 15.39
N LYS A 50 8.66 -13.96 15.43
CA LYS A 50 7.20 -13.73 15.51
C LYS A 50 6.72 -12.71 14.47
N GLY A 51 7.30 -12.80 13.28
CA GLY A 51 7.12 -11.85 12.19
C GLY A 51 6.43 -12.49 10.99
N ILE A 52 5.95 -11.63 10.09
CA ILE A 52 5.43 -12.01 8.78
C ILE A 52 5.71 -10.90 7.78
N ALA A 53 6.08 -11.27 6.55
CA ALA A 53 6.07 -10.38 5.39
C ALA A 53 4.88 -10.73 4.49
N LEU A 54 4.24 -9.70 3.92
CA LEU A 54 3.11 -9.83 3.02
C LEU A 54 3.42 -9.10 1.72
N PHE A 55 3.29 -9.79 0.60
CA PHE A 55 3.44 -9.25 -0.75
C PHE A 55 2.06 -9.11 -1.37
N MET A 56 1.72 -7.89 -1.78
CA MET A 56 0.37 -7.52 -2.20
C MET A 56 0.42 -6.77 -3.54
N PRO A 57 0.45 -7.48 -4.68
CA PRO A 57 0.38 -6.85 -5.99
C PRO A 57 -1.08 -6.53 -6.37
N ALA A 58 -1.27 -5.48 -7.17
CA ALA A 58 -2.55 -5.15 -7.77
C ALA A 58 -2.37 -4.34 -9.06
N HIS A 59 -3.33 -4.46 -9.97
CA HIS A 59 -3.48 -3.61 -11.15
C HIS A 59 -4.91 -3.08 -11.23
N ILE A 60 -5.06 -1.75 -11.35
CA ILE A 60 -6.36 -1.09 -11.55
C ILE A 60 -6.33 -0.36 -12.88
N LYS A 61 -7.01 -0.92 -13.88
CA LYS A 61 -6.93 -0.48 -15.27
C LYS A 61 -7.44 0.95 -15.46
N SER A 62 -8.54 1.31 -14.82
CA SER A 62 -9.16 2.65 -14.91
C SER A 62 -8.28 3.78 -14.34
N MET A 63 -7.26 3.43 -13.56
CA MET A 63 -6.34 4.36 -12.89
C MET A 63 -4.92 4.29 -13.45
N GLY A 64 -4.65 3.40 -14.42
CA GLY A 64 -3.29 3.13 -14.92
C GLY A 64 -2.34 2.67 -13.80
N ALA A 65 -2.87 2.05 -12.74
CA ALA A 65 -2.16 1.83 -11.49
C ALA A 65 -1.72 0.37 -11.37
N LEU A 66 -0.47 0.08 -11.74
CA LEU A 66 0.20 -1.20 -11.51
C LEU A 66 1.20 -1.06 -10.37
N GLY A 67 1.12 -1.91 -9.35
CA GLY A 67 2.08 -1.83 -8.26
C GLY A 67 2.01 -2.98 -7.27
N ALA A 68 2.91 -2.94 -6.30
CA ALA A 68 2.92 -3.90 -5.20
C ALA A 68 3.29 -3.23 -3.90
N LYS A 69 2.68 -3.71 -2.81
CA LYS A 69 3.09 -3.38 -1.46
C LYS A 69 3.80 -4.57 -0.84
N VAL A 70 4.96 -4.32 -0.25
CA VAL A 70 5.61 -5.21 0.72
C VAL A 70 5.34 -4.62 2.09
N VAL A 71 4.67 -5.35 2.97
CA VAL A 71 4.40 -4.92 4.35
C VAL A 71 4.81 -6.01 5.31
N THR A 72 5.48 -5.64 6.40
CA THR A 72 5.85 -6.55 7.47
C THR A 72 5.06 -6.25 8.74
N VAL A 73 4.79 -7.28 9.52
CA VAL A 73 4.16 -7.17 10.85
C VAL A 73 4.98 -7.97 11.86
N TYR A 74 5.63 -7.26 12.78
CA TYR A 74 6.50 -7.83 13.81
C TYR A 74 6.05 -7.31 15.16
N LYS A 75 5.30 -8.12 15.92
CA LYS A 75 4.61 -7.66 17.14
C LYS A 75 5.55 -7.13 18.22
N GLU A 76 6.78 -7.65 18.27
CA GLU A 76 7.76 -7.31 19.30
C GLU A 76 8.73 -6.19 18.87
N ASN A 77 8.60 -5.65 17.64
CA ASN A 77 9.54 -4.65 17.10
C ASN A 77 9.68 -3.42 17.99
N MET A 78 8.57 -2.91 18.52
CA MET A 78 8.59 -1.69 19.33
C MET A 78 9.38 -1.92 20.63
N MET A 79 9.10 -3.03 21.34
CA MET A 79 9.75 -3.33 22.62
C MET A 79 11.22 -3.73 22.47
N LYS A 80 11.57 -4.52 21.45
CA LYS A 80 12.93 -5.06 21.28
C LYS A 80 13.87 -4.14 20.50
N HIS A 81 13.35 -3.40 19.54
CA HIS A 81 14.16 -2.69 18.55
C HIS A 81 13.83 -1.21 18.41
N LYS A 82 12.79 -0.70 19.09
CA LYS A 82 12.29 0.68 18.91
C LYS A 82 11.91 0.99 17.46
N VAL A 83 11.43 -0.02 16.73
CA VAL A 83 10.96 0.07 15.34
C VAL A 83 9.43 -0.10 15.32
N PRO A 84 8.68 0.56 14.41
CA PRO A 84 7.25 0.30 14.26
C PRO A 84 6.91 -1.18 14.05
N VAL A 85 5.76 -1.61 14.58
CA VAL A 85 5.23 -2.98 14.41
C VAL A 85 4.93 -3.29 12.95
N THR A 86 4.39 -2.31 12.23
CA THR A 86 4.06 -2.41 10.81
C THR A 86 4.97 -1.50 10.01
N LEU A 87 5.74 -2.09 9.11
CA LEU A 87 6.57 -1.36 8.14
C LEU A 87 6.08 -1.70 6.75
N GLY A 88 6.16 -0.76 5.80
CA GLY A 88 5.80 -1.06 4.43
C GLY A 88 6.58 -0.24 3.43
N THR A 89 6.71 -0.80 2.25
CA THR A 89 7.25 -0.15 1.05
C THR A 89 6.31 -0.45 -0.10
N ILE A 90 6.03 0.57 -0.92
CA ILE A 90 5.21 0.43 -2.11
C ILE A 90 6.08 0.71 -3.33
N ILE A 91 5.92 -0.09 -4.37
CA ILE A 91 6.47 0.16 -5.71
C ILE A 91 5.31 0.43 -6.68
N LEU A 92 5.44 1.48 -7.47
CA LEU A 92 4.55 1.81 -8.58
C LEU A 92 5.31 1.56 -9.90
N LEU A 93 4.68 0.82 -10.80
CA LEU A 93 5.20 0.43 -12.08
C LEU A 93 4.40 1.13 -13.18
N ASP A 94 5.09 1.51 -14.25
CA ASP A 94 4.44 1.93 -15.49
C ASP A 94 3.78 0.70 -16.13
N GLU A 95 2.47 0.75 -16.37
CA GLU A 95 1.72 -0.42 -16.83
C GLU A 95 2.04 -0.84 -18.28
N ALA A 96 2.59 0.07 -19.09
CA ALA A 96 2.93 -0.20 -20.49
C ALA A 96 4.34 -0.79 -20.66
N THR A 97 5.29 -0.35 -19.84
CA THR A 97 6.72 -0.68 -19.97
C THR A 97 7.28 -1.50 -18.82
N GLY A 98 6.55 -1.60 -17.70
CA GLY A 98 7.04 -2.21 -16.46
C GLY A 98 8.10 -1.37 -15.73
N PHE A 99 8.40 -0.16 -16.20
CA PHE A 99 9.42 0.69 -15.59
C PHE A 99 9.03 1.07 -14.16
N PRO A 100 9.92 0.93 -13.16
CA PRO A 100 9.62 1.34 -11.78
C PRO A 100 9.59 2.87 -11.68
N VAL A 101 8.38 3.43 -11.73
CA VAL A 101 8.14 4.88 -11.68
C VAL A 101 8.51 5.43 -10.31
N CYS A 102 8.11 4.74 -9.24
CA CYS A 102 8.28 5.21 -7.88
C CYS A 102 8.46 4.08 -6.86
N ILE A 103 9.30 4.30 -5.85
CA ILE A 103 9.36 3.53 -4.61
C ILE A 103 9.10 4.48 -3.44
N MET A 104 8.23 4.07 -2.51
CA MET A 104 7.58 5.00 -1.59
C MET A 104 7.37 4.39 -0.19
N ASP A 105 7.35 5.22 0.86
CA ASP A 105 6.98 4.80 2.23
C ASP A 105 5.57 4.18 2.23
N GLY A 106 5.50 2.88 2.48
CA GLY A 106 4.25 2.16 2.60
C GLY A 106 3.68 2.18 4.02
N GLY A 107 4.45 2.62 5.02
CA GLY A 107 4.00 2.69 6.42
C GLY A 107 2.89 3.72 6.60
N PHE A 108 3.15 5.00 6.26
CA PHE A 108 2.15 6.06 6.34
C PHE A 108 0.95 5.79 5.43
N LEU A 109 1.19 5.36 4.19
CA LEU A 109 0.12 5.00 3.27
C LEU A 109 -0.75 3.87 3.77
N THR A 110 -0.16 2.86 4.41
CA THR A 110 -0.93 1.77 5.01
C THR A 110 -1.85 2.31 6.10
N ALA A 111 -1.41 3.24 6.94
CA ALA A 111 -2.27 3.86 7.96
C ALA A 111 -3.41 4.65 7.32
N MET A 112 -3.08 5.56 6.38
CA MET A 112 -4.04 6.43 5.70
C MET A 112 -5.12 5.62 4.96
N ARG A 113 -4.72 4.68 4.10
CA ARG A 113 -5.69 3.86 3.36
C ARG A 113 -6.51 2.96 4.28
N THR A 114 -5.98 2.49 5.41
CA THR A 114 -6.76 1.67 6.35
C THR A 114 -7.87 2.49 6.98
N GLY A 115 -7.56 3.71 7.44
CA GLY A 115 -8.57 4.64 7.93
C GLY A 115 -9.58 5.03 6.85
N ALA A 116 -9.12 5.28 5.62
CA ALA A 116 -9.97 5.63 4.50
C ALA A 116 -10.98 4.52 4.14
N VAL A 117 -10.56 3.25 4.15
CA VAL A 117 -11.48 2.10 3.93
C VAL A 117 -12.61 2.11 4.95
N THR A 118 -12.29 2.29 6.24
CA THR A 118 -13.31 2.39 7.28
C THR A 118 -14.20 3.62 7.08
N GLY A 119 -13.61 4.78 6.75
CA GLY A 119 -14.37 6.00 6.49
C GLY A 119 -15.35 5.86 5.33
N VAL A 120 -14.95 5.23 4.22
CA VAL A 120 -15.83 4.93 3.09
C VAL A 120 -16.94 3.96 3.52
N SER A 121 -16.61 2.92 4.29
CA SER A 121 -17.61 1.99 4.80
C SER A 121 -18.64 2.63 5.72
N CYS A 122 -18.29 3.67 6.48
CA CYS A 122 -19.23 4.38 7.36
C CYS A 122 -20.08 5.44 6.63
N LYS A 123 -19.70 5.82 5.40
CA LYS A 123 -20.44 6.79 4.57
C LYS A 123 -21.73 6.20 3.97
N TYR A 124 -21.77 4.87 3.82
CA TYR A 124 -22.88 4.09 3.27
C TYR A 124 -23.55 3.25 4.37
#